data_AF-A0A3A0EUQ9-F1
#
_entry.id   AF-A0A3A0EUQ9-F1
#
_cell.length_a   1.000
_cell.length_b   1.000
_cell.length_c   1.000
_cell.angle_alpha   90.00
_cell.angle_beta   90.00
_cell.angle_gamma   90.00
#
_symmetry.space_group_name_H-M   'P 1'
#
loop_
_entity.id
_entity.type
_entity.pdbx_description
1 polymer ?
#
loop_
_entity_poly.entity_id
_entity_poly.type
_entity_poly.pdbx_seq_one_letter_code
_entity_poly.pdbx_strand_id
1 'polypeptide(L)'
;AWFRLIAAGPTRWRVLVPEGVADAALSAHFGRSPAVGQALRESNLAVQRVPFLPQDEYDRLLWSADLNLVRGEDSWVRAQWATRPFLWQPYPQEADTHLRKLRAFLHRLDGGGRVDEAMLAWSGHADWAGAWPAFDAHLDELRPRFARWSETLGRQDDLCTRFVEFCIERL
;
A
#
# COMPACT_ATOMS: atom_id res chain seq x y z
N ALA A 1 -13.70 -8.13 4.26
CA ALA A 1 -13.72 -8.86 2.98
C ALA A 1 -12.34 -9.41 2.63
N TRP A 2 -11.33 -8.55 2.45
CA TRP A 2 -9.97 -8.94 2.05
C TRP A 2 -9.31 -10.03 2.92
N PHE A 3 -9.31 -9.90 4.25
CA PHE A 3 -8.69 -10.93 5.11
C PHE A 3 -9.26 -12.35 4.90
N ARG A 4 -10.58 -12.49 4.70
CA ARG A 4 -11.20 -13.79 4.40
C ARG A 4 -10.70 -14.36 3.07
N LEU A 5 -10.53 -13.51 2.06
CA LEU A 5 -10.05 -13.92 0.74
C LEU A 5 -8.62 -14.43 0.81
N ILE A 6 -7.73 -13.71 1.48
CA ILE A 6 -6.32 -14.12 1.58
C ILE A 6 -6.14 -15.33 2.51
N ALA A 7 -7.00 -15.51 3.52
CA ALA A 7 -6.99 -16.69 4.38
C ALA A 7 -7.41 -17.97 3.62
N ALA A 8 -8.35 -17.85 2.67
CA ALA A 8 -8.82 -18.95 1.84
C ALA A 8 -8.02 -19.16 0.55
N GLY A 9 -7.21 -18.17 0.15
CA GLY A 9 -6.38 -18.22 -1.05
C GLY A 9 -5.22 -19.23 -0.94
N PRO A 10 -4.57 -19.57 -2.07
CA PRO A 10 -3.48 -20.55 -2.10
C PRO A 10 -2.17 -20.03 -1.50
N THR A 11 -1.95 -18.72 -1.49
CA THR A 11 -0.75 -18.07 -0.98
C THR A 11 -0.80 -17.93 0.55
N ARG A 12 0.28 -18.31 1.25
CA ARG A 12 0.40 -18.06 2.68
C ARG A 12 0.87 -16.62 2.93
N TRP A 13 0.02 -15.83 3.57
CA TRP A 13 0.28 -14.42 3.87
C TRP A 13 0.61 -14.19 5.35
N ARG A 14 1.66 -13.41 5.61
CA ARG A 14 1.86 -12.74 6.89
C ARG A 14 1.62 -11.25 6.72
N VAL A 15 0.56 -10.75 7.36
CA VAL A 15 0.22 -9.32 7.33
C VAL A 15 0.73 -8.67 8.61
N LEU A 16 1.63 -7.69 8.46
CA LEU A 16 2.13 -6.88 9.56
C LEU A 16 1.25 -5.64 9.67
N VAL A 17 0.63 -5.43 10.83
CA VAL A 17 -0.27 -4.29 11.06
C VAL A 17 0.29 -3.45 12.22
N PRO A 18 0.64 -2.18 12.01
CA PRO A 18 1.04 -1.29 13.10
C PRO A 18 -0.07 -1.09 14.13
N GLU A 19 0.30 -0.74 15.35
CA GLU A 19 -0.63 -0.34 16.41
C GLU A 19 -1.47 0.88 16.00
N GLY A 20 -2.75 0.89 16.35
CA GLY A 20 -3.71 1.95 15.98
C GLY A 20 -4.15 1.92 14.51
N VAL A 21 -3.69 0.93 13.73
CA VAL A 21 -4.06 0.76 12.32
C VAL A 21 -4.99 -0.45 12.17
N ALA A 22 -6.06 -0.27 11.38
CA ALA A 22 -7.01 -1.31 10.98
C ALA A 22 -7.72 -2.06 12.14
N ASP A 23 -7.78 -1.49 13.35
CA ASP A 23 -8.37 -2.15 14.53
C ASP A 23 -9.84 -2.55 14.30
N ALA A 24 -10.62 -1.70 13.65
CA ALA A 24 -12.01 -2.01 13.30
C ALA A 24 -12.08 -3.21 12.34
N ALA A 25 -11.19 -3.28 11.34
CA ALA A 25 -11.15 -4.38 10.38
C ALA A 25 -10.69 -5.70 11.01
N LEU A 26 -9.71 -5.63 11.92
CA LEU A 26 -9.21 -6.79 12.67
C LEU A 26 -10.28 -7.33 13.62
N SER A 27 -10.92 -6.45 14.40
CA SER A 27 -12.00 -6.84 15.31
C SER A 27 -13.21 -7.38 14.56
N ALA A 28 -13.57 -6.79 13.41
CA ALA A 28 -14.67 -7.30 12.58
C ALA A 28 -14.38 -8.68 11.96
N HIS A 29 -13.11 -9.02 11.74
CA HIS A 29 -12.74 -10.30 11.13
C HIS A 29 -12.46 -11.40 12.17
N PHE A 30 -11.66 -11.10 13.19
CA PHE A 30 -11.21 -12.07 14.19
C PHE A 30 -11.96 -11.97 15.53
N GLY A 31 -12.90 -11.04 15.67
CA GLY A 31 -13.58 -10.74 16.94
C GLY A 31 -12.73 -9.98 17.96
N ARG A 32 -11.44 -9.75 17.65
CA ARG A 32 -10.49 -9.04 18.51
C ARG A 32 -9.33 -8.47 17.71
N SER A 33 -8.57 -7.56 18.33
CA SER A 33 -7.28 -7.08 17.84
C SER A 33 -6.14 -7.71 18.66
N PRO A 34 -5.06 -8.22 18.04
CA PRO A 34 -3.90 -8.72 18.77
C PRO A 34 -3.12 -7.57 19.40
N ALA A 35 -2.55 -7.82 20.60
CA ALA A 35 -1.59 -6.91 21.23
C ALA A 35 -0.26 -6.91 20.46
N VAL A 36 0.54 -5.85 20.63
CA VAL A 36 1.87 -5.73 19.99
C VAL A 36 2.72 -6.96 20.27
N GLY A 37 3.35 -7.51 19.22
CA GLY A 37 4.16 -8.73 19.29
C GLY A 37 3.36 -10.03 19.19
N GLN A 38 2.02 -9.98 19.24
CA GLN A 38 1.17 -11.15 19.06
C GLN A 38 0.67 -11.29 17.62
N ALA A 39 0.23 -12.49 17.28
CA ALA A 39 -0.38 -12.79 16.00
C ALA A 39 -1.69 -13.58 16.14
N LEU A 40 -2.64 -13.27 15.25
CA LEU A 40 -3.85 -14.07 15.00
C LEU A 40 -3.62 -14.89 13.73
N ARG A 41 -4.16 -16.11 13.68
CA ARG A 41 -3.97 -17.04 12.56
C ARG A 41 -5.30 -17.64 12.14
N GLU A 42 -5.50 -17.74 10.84
CA GLU A 42 -6.65 -18.40 10.20
C GLU A 42 -6.20 -18.96 8.86
N SER A 43 -6.21 -20.29 8.71
CA SER A 43 -5.83 -20.98 7.47
C SER A 43 -4.47 -20.50 6.92
N ASN A 44 -4.44 -19.87 5.74
CA ASN A 44 -3.21 -19.36 5.10
C ASN A 44 -2.82 -17.94 5.54
N LEU A 45 -3.56 -17.32 6.47
CA LEU A 45 -3.32 -15.99 6.98
C LEU A 45 -2.73 -16.01 8.40
N ALA A 46 -1.67 -15.25 8.61
CA ALA A 46 -1.22 -14.81 9.93
C ALA A 46 -1.19 -13.28 9.97
N VAL A 47 -1.92 -12.66 10.91
CA VAL A 47 -1.87 -11.22 11.14
C VAL A 47 -1.12 -10.92 12.41
N GLN A 48 0.00 -10.22 12.30
CA GLN A 48 0.89 -9.89 13.41
C GLN A 48 0.82 -8.39 13.72
N ARG A 49 0.57 -8.05 14.98
CA ARG A 49 0.62 -6.66 15.44
C ARG A 49 2.07 -6.25 15.66
N VAL A 50 2.48 -5.14 15.05
CA VAL A 50 3.78 -4.51 15.26
C VAL A 50 3.60 -3.16 15.97
N PRO A 51 4.60 -2.66 16.72
CA PRO A 51 4.49 -1.35 17.34
C PRO A 51 4.31 -0.25 16.30
N PHE A 52 3.82 0.91 16.72
CA PHE A 52 3.93 2.11 15.90
C PHE A 52 5.41 2.51 15.78
N LEU A 53 5.88 2.72 14.54
CA LEU A 53 7.31 2.87 14.25
C LEU A 53 7.68 4.33 13.97
N PRO A 54 8.88 4.77 14.38
CA PRO A 54 9.51 5.96 13.80
C PRO A 54 9.67 5.82 12.28
N GLN A 55 9.74 6.94 11.56
CA GLN A 55 9.72 6.96 10.10
C GLN A 55 10.83 6.09 9.46
N ASP A 56 12.06 6.18 9.94
CA ASP A 56 13.19 5.37 9.42
C ASP A 56 12.96 3.87 9.60
N GLU A 57 12.32 3.46 10.70
CA GLU A 57 11.98 2.05 10.94
C GLU A 57 10.77 1.61 10.11
N TYR A 58 9.82 2.52 9.87
CA TYR A 58 8.72 2.29 8.95
C TYR A 58 9.22 2.08 7.51
N ASP A 59 10.23 2.83 7.06
CA ASP A 59 10.85 2.60 5.75
C ASP A 59 11.49 1.22 5.65
N ARG A 60 12.22 0.79 6.69
CA ARG A 60 12.78 -0.57 6.76
C ARG A 60 11.69 -1.64 6.70
N LEU A 61 10.54 -1.39 7.34
CA LEU A 61 9.38 -2.27 7.23
C LEU A 61 8.88 -2.34 5.78
N LEU A 62 8.74 -1.20 5.09
CA LEU A 62 8.32 -1.15 3.69
C LEU A 62 9.28 -1.89 2.75
N TRP A 63 10.59 -1.77 2.98
CA TRP A 63 11.62 -2.46 2.17
C TRP A 63 11.62 -3.98 2.34
N SER A 64 11.25 -4.42 3.54
CA SER A 64 11.22 -5.83 3.94
C SER A 64 9.95 -6.56 3.49
N ALA A 65 8.86 -5.83 3.22
CA ALA A 65 7.60 -6.41 2.80
C ALA A 65 7.59 -6.76 1.31
N ASP A 66 6.86 -7.83 0.95
CA ASP A 66 6.62 -8.22 -0.44
C ASP A 66 5.57 -7.35 -1.15
N LEU A 67 4.62 -6.84 -0.38
CA LEU A 67 3.54 -5.98 -0.83
C LEU A 67 3.19 -4.99 0.30
N ASN A 68 3.10 -3.70 -0.04
CA ASN A 68 2.78 -2.65 0.91
C ASN A 68 1.36 -2.12 0.70
N LEU A 69 0.49 -2.24 1.71
CA LEU A 69 -0.83 -1.62 1.70
C LEU A 69 -0.77 -0.32 2.51
N VAL A 70 -0.80 0.81 1.84
CA VAL A 70 -0.51 2.14 2.43
C VAL A 70 -1.67 3.11 2.24
N ARG A 71 -1.66 4.22 2.99
CA ARG A 71 -2.74 5.22 2.98
C ARG A 71 -2.24 6.66 3.10
N GLY A 72 -3.08 7.62 2.70
CA GLY A 72 -2.73 9.03 2.81
C GLY A 72 -1.58 9.41 1.88
N GLU A 73 -0.79 10.41 2.26
CA GLU A 73 0.24 10.96 1.36
C GLU A 73 1.65 10.48 1.69
N ASP A 74 2.11 10.66 2.93
CA ASP A 74 3.50 10.34 3.29
C ASP A 74 3.82 8.85 3.06
N SER A 75 3.02 7.93 3.63
CA SER A 75 3.27 6.50 3.44
C SER A 75 3.12 6.03 1.98
N TRP A 76 2.35 6.75 1.15
CA TRP A 76 2.28 6.51 -0.28
C TRP A 76 3.57 6.92 -1.00
N VAL A 77 4.16 8.06 -0.65
CA VAL A 77 5.47 8.46 -1.16
C VAL A 77 6.55 7.49 -0.68
N ARG A 78 6.56 7.10 0.61
CA ARG A 78 7.54 6.14 1.13
C ARG A 78 7.44 4.77 0.45
N ALA A 79 6.23 4.27 0.19
CA ALA A 79 6.04 2.99 -0.51
C ALA A 79 6.56 3.02 -1.96
N GLN A 80 6.47 4.16 -2.64
CA GLN A 80 7.07 4.33 -3.96
C GLN A 80 8.60 4.22 -3.90
N TRP A 81 9.23 4.76 -2.86
CA TRP A 81 10.69 4.64 -2.69
C TRP A 81 11.15 3.27 -2.20
N ALA A 82 10.24 2.44 -1.68
CA ALA A 82 10.58 1.08 -1.27
C ALA A 82 10.87 0.12 -2.42
N THR A 83 10.57 0.50 -3.68
CA THR A 83 10.75 -0.34 -4.89
C THR A 83 10.00 -1.68 -4.83
N ARG A 84 8.97 -1.76 -3.99
CA ARG A 84 8.10 -2.93 -3.83
C ARG A 84 6.71 -2.63 -4.41
N PRO A 85 5.96 -3.66 -4.85
CA PRO A 85 4.54 -3.51 -5.11
C PRO A 85 3.81 -2.86 -3.94
N PHE A 86 2.86 -1.99 -4.24
CA PHE A 86 2.02 -1.38 -3.22
C PHE A 86 0.60 -1.13 -3.72
N LEU A 87 -0.34 -1.07 -2.79
CA LEU A 87 -1.71 -0.59 -2.99
C LEU A 87 -1.93 0.64 -2.13
N TRP A 88 -2.44 1.71 -2.75
CA TRP A 88 -2.61 3.01 -2.12
C TRP A 88 -4.09 3.29 -1.89
N GLN A 89 -4.42 3.70 -0.66
CA GLN A 89 -5.72 4.25 -0.29
C GLN A 89 -5.58 5.76 -0.01
N PRO A 90 -5.97 6.65 -0.93
CA PRO A 90 -6.06 8.06 -0.62
C PRO A 90 -7.14 8.32 0.44
N TYR A 91 -6.97 9.36 1.26
CA TYR A 91 -8.04 9.76 2.18
C TYR A 91 -9.27 10.21 1.40
N PRO A 92 -10.48 9.76 1.77
CA PRO A 92 -11.72 10.27 1.18
C PRO A 92 -11.80 11.79 1.29
N GLN A 93 -12.16 12.45 0.21
CA GLN A 93 -12.32 13.90 0.13
C GLN A 93 -13.70 14.24 -0.45
N GLU A 94 -14.15 15.46 -0.21
CA GLU A 94 -15.41 15.96 -0.80
C GLU A 94 -15.36 15.90 -2.33
N ALA A 95 -16.55 15.74 -2.94
CA ALA A 95 -16.76 15.65 -4.38
C ALA A 95 -15.91 14.59 -5.11
N ASP A 96 -15.55 13.50 -4.41
CA ASP A 96 -14.76 12.40 -4.95
C ASP A 96 -13.41 12.81 -5.57
N THR A 97 -12.83 13.90 -5.07
CA THR A 97 -11.55 14.40 -5.58
C THR A 97 -10.39 13.42 -5.34
N HIS A 98 -10.48 12.59 -4.30
CA HIS A 98 -9.56 11.47 -4.07
C HIS A 98 -9.58 10.43 -5.18
N LEU A 99 -10.73 10.17 -5.81
CA LEU A 99 -10.83 9.25 -6.94
C LEU A 99 -10.17 9.80 -8.19
N ARG A 100 -10.29 11.12 -8.42
CA ARG A 100 -9.58 11.78 -9.53
C ARG A 100 -8.06 11.66 -9.36
N LYS A 101 -7.56 11.86 -8.14
CA LYS A 101 -6.15 11.67 -7.79
C LYS A 101 -5.70 10.22 -7.99
N LEU A 102 -6.49 9.26 -7.51
CA LEU A 102 -6.21 7.83 -7.68
C LEU A 102 -6.13 7.45 -9.16
N ARG A 103 -7.13 7.81 -9.97
CA ARG A 103 -7.15 7.51 -11.41
C ARG A 103 -5.99 8.18 -12.16
N ALA A 104 -5.66 9.41 -11.81
CA ALA A 104 -4.52 10.11 -12.40
C ALA A 104 -3.19 9.42 -12.04
N PHE A 105 -3.05 8.94 -10.79
CA PHE A 105 -1.89 8.17 -10.37
C PHE A 105 -1.80 6.83 -11.11
N LEU A 106 -2.89 6.06 -11.19
CA LEU A 106 -2.94 4.78 -11.91
C LEU A 106 -2.54 4.93 -13.38
N HIS A 107 -3.06 5.97 -14.05
CA HIS A 107 -2.70 6.29 -15.42
C HIS A 107 -1.19 6.57 -15.59
N ARG A 108 -0.56 7.24 -14.61
CA ARG A 108 0.89 7.51 -14.64
C ARG A 108 1.73 6.29 -14.28
N LEU A 109 1.26 5.46 -13.35
CA LEU A 109 1.95 4.24 -12.94
C LEU A 109 1.99 3.22 -14.08
N ASP A 110 0.93 3.16 -14.90
CA ASP A 110 0.78 2.20 -16.01
C ASP A 110 1.03 0.74 -15.57
N GLY A 111 0.46 0.40 -14.40
CA GLY A 111 0.60 -0.92 -13.79
C GLY A 111 -0.21 -2.02 -14.51
N GLY A 112 -1.15 -1.63 -15.37
CA GLY A 112 -2.10 -2.51 -16.04
C GLY A 112 -3.37 -2.76 -15.22
N GLY A 113 -4.44 -3.24 -15.89
CA GLY A 113 -5.79 -3.33 -15.30
C GLY A 113 -5.89 -4.10 -13.98
N ARG A 114 -5.05 -5.12 -13.76
CA ARG A 114 -5.02 -5.87 -12.49
C ARG A 114 -4.57 -5.01 -11.30
N VAL A 115 -3.62 -4.11 -11.53
CA VAL A 115 -3.15 -3.15 -10.51
C VAL A 115 -4.24 -2.12 -10.24
N ASP A 116 -4.86 -1.60 -11.30
CA ASP A 116 -5.94 -0.62 -11.20
C ASP A 116 -7.12 -1.18 -10.40
N GLU A 117 -7.58 -2.38 -10.72
CA GLU A 117 -8.68 -3.06 -10.02
C GLU A 117 -8.34 -3.30 -8.54
N ALA A 118 -7.14 -3.78 -8.23
CA ALA A 118 -6.71 -4.03 -6.85
C ALA A 118 -6.59 -2.73 -6.03
N MET A 119 -6.08 -1.65 -6.64
CA MET A 119 -5.93 -0.37 -5.95
C MET A 119 -7.27 0.35 -5.77
N LEU A 120 -8.19 0.23 -6.73
CA LEU A 120 -9.58 0.64 -6.59
C LEU A 120 -10.30 -0.16 -5.48
N ALA A 121 -10.10 -1.47 -5.43
CA ALA A 121 -10.68 -2.33 -4.39
C ALA A 121 -10.16 -1.96 -2.99
N TRP A 122 -8.85 -1.71 -2.86
CA TRP A 122 -8.27 -1.23 -1.61
C TRP A 122 -8.79 0.14 -1.20
N SER A 123 -9.05 1.01 -2.17
CA SER A 123 -9.63 2.33 -1.93
C SER A 123 -11.13 2.30 -1.64
N GLY A 124 -11.79 1.13 -1.69
CA GLY A 124 -13.22 0.96 -1.42
C GLY A 124 -14.14 1.18 -2.63
N HIS A 125 -13.60 1.16 -3.85
CA HIS A 125 -14.30 1.48 -5.10
C HIS A 125 -14.38 0.33 -6.10
N ALA A 126 -13.94 -0.86 -5.70
CA ALA A 126 -14.14 -2.10 -6.43
C ALA A 126 -14.27 -3.27 -5.44
N ASP A 127 -14.71 -4.43 -5.93
CA ASP A 127 -14.81 -5.61 -5.11
C ASP A 127 -13.47 -6.36 -5.01
N TRP A 128 -13.14 -6.76 -3.78
CA TRP A 128 -11.94 -7.53 -3.50
C TRP A 128 -12.00 -8.95 -4.06
N ALA A 129 -13.16 -9.59 -4.13
CA ALA A 129 -13.25 -10.98 -4.59
C ALA A 129 -12.92 -11.10 -6.09
N GLY A 130 -13.28 -10.10 -6.89
CA GLY A 130 -12.85 -9.99 -8.28
C GLY A 130 -11.38 -9.59 -8.45
N ALA A 131 -10.92 -8.59 -7.68
CA ALA A 131 -9.60 -7.99 -7.90
C ALA A 131 -8.42 -8.78 -7.32
N TRP A 132 -8.57 -9.33 -6.10
CA TRP A 132 -7.44 -9.93 -5.38
C TRP A 132 -6.83 -11.17 -6.05
N PRO A 133 -7.61 -12.19 -6.47
CA PRO A 133 -7.02 -13.43 -6.98
C PRO A 133 -6.12 -13.21 -8.21
N ALA A 134 -6.54 -12.32 -9.11
CA ALA A 134 -5.78 -11.93 -10.27
C ALA A 134 -4.48 -11.20 -9.91
N PHE A 135 -4.53 -10.30 -8.92
CA PHE A 135 -3.39 -9.54 -8.44
C PHE A 135 -2.36 -10.44 -7.73
N ASP A 136 -2.82 -11.26 -6.77
CA ASP A 136 -1.99 -12.19 -5.98
C ASP A 136 -1.22 -13.16 -6.89
N ALA A 137 -1.92 -13.78 -7.85
CA ALA A 137 -1.33 -14.76 -8.77
C ALA A 137 -0.21 -14.18 -9.68
N HIS A 138 -0.16 -12.87 -9.89
CA HIS A 138 0.83 -12.22 -10.76
C HIS A 138 1.72 -11.23 -10.00
N LEU A 139 1.71 -11.23 -8.67
CA LEU A 139 2.43 -10.23 -7.87
C LEU A 139 3.91 -10.16 -8.24
N ASP A 140 4.56 -11.32 -8.43
CA ASP A 140 5.98 -11.38 -8.78
C ASP A 140 6.27 -10.78 -10.17
N GLU A 141 5.36 -10.95 -11.14
CA GLU A 141 5.47 -10.33 -12.46
C GLU A 141 5.28 -8.81 -12.43
N LEU A 142 4.58 -8.30 -11.41
CA LEU A 142 4.35 -6.86 -11.22
C LEU A 142 5.54 -6.17 -10.56
N ARG A 143 6.39 -6.87 -9.80
CA ARG A 143 7.54 -6.27 -9.07
C ARG A 143 8.44 -5.40 -9.95
N PRO A 144 8.87 -5.83 -11.17
CA PRO A 144 9.71 -4.99 -12.02
C PRO A 144 9.04 -3.70 -12.47
N ARG A 145 7.70 -3.66 -12.57
CA ARG A 145 6.96 -2.46 -12.96
C ARG A 145 7.03 -1.40 -11.87
N PHE A 146 6.80 -1.80 -10.62
CA PHE A 146 6.91 -0.91 -9.46
C PHE A 146 8.35 -0.42 -9.24
N ALA A 147 9.36 -1.28 -9.45
CA ALA A 147 10.75 -0.86 -9.38
C ALA A 147 11.09 0.20 -10.46
N ARG A 148 10.66 -0.01 -11.71
CA ARG A 148 10.86 0.96 -12.80
C ARG A 148 10.16 2.29 -12.54
N TRP A 149 8.98 2.25 -11.90
CA TRP A 149 8.30 3.47 -11.46
C TRP A 149 9.18 4.27 -10.49
N SER A 150 9.72 3.63 -9.45
CA SER A 150 10.65 4.26 -8.50
C SER A 150 11.89 4.84 -9.19
N GLU A 151 12.48 4.10 -10.14
CA GLU A 151 13.61 4.57 -10.94
C GLU A 151 13.25 5.83 -11.76
N THR A 152 12.05 5.87 -12.32
CA THR A 152 11.57 7.03 -13.09
C THR A 152 11.40 8.26 -12.20
N LEU A 153 10.94 8.07 -10.96
CA LEU A 153 10.88 9.16 -9.98
C LEU A 153 12.28 9.64 -9.59
N GLY A 154 13.22 8.72 -9.36
CA GLY A 154 14.60 9.03 -8.97
C GLY A 154 15.44 9.75 -10.04
N ARG A 155 14.94 9.90 -11.27
CA ARG A 155 15.57 10.71 -12.33
C ARG A 155 15.23 12.19 -12.27
N GLN A 156 14.27 12.57 -11.44
CA GLN A 156 13.88 13.95 -11.21
C GLN A 156 14.61 14.47 -9.97
N ASP A 157 14.93 15.76 -9.96
CA ASP A 157 15.42 16.40 -8.74
C ASP A 157 14.35 16.35 -7.66
N ASP A 158 14.79 16.16 -6.42
CA ASP A 158 13.88 16.11 -5.28
C ASP A 158 13.27 17.50 -4.99
N LEU A 159 12.17 17.48 -4.23
CA LEU A 159 11.43 18.70 -3.88
C LEU A 159 12.32 19.73 -3.18
N CYS A 160 13.24 19.33 -2.30
CA CYS A 160 14.09 20.26 -1.56
C CYS A 160 15.08 20.94 -2.50
N THR A 161 15.71 20.17 -3.40
CA THR A 161 16.61 20.73 -4.43
C THR A 161 15.87 21.76 -5.29
N ARG A 162 14.72 21.39 -5.87
CA ARG A 162 13.90 22.29 -6.71
C ARG A 162 13.40 23.51 -5.95
N PHE A 163 13.09 23.35 -4.65
CA PHE A 163 12.63 24.45 -3.81
C PHE A 163 13.76 25.46 -3.51
N VAL A 164 14.98 24.97 -3.22
CA VAL A 164 16.14 25.83 -3.03
C VAL A 164 16.49 26.60 -4.31
N GLU A 165 16.50 25.92 -5.46
CA GLU A 165 16.69 26.57 -6.77
C GLU A 165 15.68 27.69 -7.00
N PHE A 166 14.40 27.40 -6.75
CA PHE A 166 13.33 28.39 -6.88
C PHE A 166 13.58 29.62 -6.00
N CYS A 167 13.97 29.43 -4.73
CA CYS A 167 14.29 30.54 -3.83
C CYS A 167 15.48 31.37 -4.32
N ILE A 168 16.52 30.73 -4.86
CA ILE A 168 17.70 31.45 -5.37
C ILE A 168 17.37 32.26 -6.64
N GLU A 169 16.50 31.75 -7.51
CA GLU A 169 16.16 32.41 -8.78
C GLU A 169 15.11 33.52 -8.66
N ARG A 170 14.23 33.44 -7.65
CA ARG A 170 12.99 34.24 -7.59
C ARG A 170 12.83 35.11 -6.35
N LEU A 171 13.68 34.98 -5.34
CA LEU A 171 13.71 35.82 -4.14
C LEU A 171 15.05 36.57 -4.05
#